data_AF-A0A5N6XWE5-F1
#
_entry.id   AF-A0A5N6XWE5-F1
#
_cell.length_a   1.000
_cell.length_b   1.000
_cell.length_c   1.000
_cell.angle_alpha   90.00
_cell.angle_beta   90.00
_cell.angle_gamma   90.00
#
_symmetry.space_group_name_H-M   'P 1'
#
loop_
_entity.id
_entity.type
_entity.pdbx_description
1 polymer ?
#
loop_
_entity_poly.entity_id
_entity_poly.type
_entity_poly.pdbx_seq_one_letter_code
_entity_poly.pdbx_strand_id
1 'polypeptide(L)'
;MDKQEIVEHIDGDLKFHFLLTSALANKPTIPPKAPAVNGTDELDHKREGSDVSTHGFEIGGISTSHFLVANKFCWARPHLMLVTSDSYQRQYEGLNLNDIKSMWFLLSVLDTEYVAFYNCGQDGGCSRLHKHLQLIPPPPNLFASFLDSEDGQPPQVPFEWFYRRLNPHDSTPERLLDIYEHLLEQATNNGWGLSENFGTAPPTAACPHKPIVKTS
;
A
#
# COMPACT_ATOMS: atom_id res chain seq x y z
N MET A 1 -2.76 25.81 -2.66
CA MET A 1 -3.45 24.51 -2.74
C MET A 1 -3.27 24.02 -4.16
N ASP A 2 -2.63 22.87 -4.34
CA ASP A 2 -2.46 22.29 -5.67
C ASP A 2 -3.85 22.03 -6.26
N LYS A 3 -4.08 22.52 -7.49
CA LYS A 3 -5.34 22.25 -8.20
C LYS A 3 -5.34 20.77 -8.56
N GLN A 4 -6.20 20.01 -7.89
CA GLN A 4 -6.51 18.64 -8.29
C GLN A 4 -7.79 18.67 -9.11
N GLU A 5 -7.76 18.00 -10.26
CA GLU A 5 -8.94 17.80 -11.11
C GLU A 5 -9.17 16.29 -11.24
N ILE A 6 -10.41 15.87 -11.05
CA ILE A 6 -10.82 14.48 -11.27
C ILE A 6 -11.58 14.46 -12.59
N VAL A 7 -11.05 13.74 -13.56
CA VAL A 7 -11.73 13.46 -14.83
C VAL A 7 -12.28 12.04 -14.77
N GLU A 8 -13.60 11.90 -14.85
CA GLU A 8 -14.24 10.58 -14.95
C GLU A 8 -14.25 10.11 -16.41
N HIS A 9 -14.00 8.82 -16.61
CA HIS A 9 -14.12 8.16 -17.90
C HIS A 9 -14.81 6.81 -17.71
N ILE A 10 -15.67 6.43 -18.65
CA ILE A 10 -16.40 5.17 -18.62
C ILE A 10 -16.02 4.39 -19.87
N ASP A 11 -15.55 3.17 -19.69
CA ASP A 11 -15.25 2.21 -20.75
C ASP A 11 -15.93 0.87 -20.42
N GLY A 12 -16.96 0.51 -21.20
CA GLY A 12 -17.88 -0.58 -20.87
C GLY A 12 -18.53 -0.36 -19.50
N ASP A 13 -18.44 -1.37 -18.63
CA ASP A 13 -18.97 -1.34 -17.26
C ASP A 13 -17.95 -0.78 -16.24
N LEU A 14 -16.77 -0.37 -16.69
CA LEU A 14 -15.70 0.14 -15.83
C LEU A 14 -15.72 1.68 -15.80
N LYS A 15 -15.77 2.23 -14.59
CA LYS A 15 -15.58 3.66 -14.32
C LYS A 15 -14.15 3.92 -13.86
N PHE A 16 -13.46 4.80 -14.57
CA PHE A 16 -12.10 5.25 -14.28
C PHE A 16 -12.11 6.69 -13.77
N HIS A 17 -11.30 6.96 -12.74
CA HIS A 17 -11.04 8.32 -12.25
C HIS A 17 -9.59 8.69 -12.54
N PHE A 18 -9.39 9.67 -13.43
CA PHE A 18 -8.08 10.26 -13.69
C PHE A 18 -7.89 11.46 -12.78
N LEU A 19 -7.00 11.33 -11.80
CA LEU A 19 -6.61 12.43 -10.94
C LEU A 19 -5.44 13.20 -11.57
N LEU A 20 -5.74 14.40 -12.06
CA LEU A 20 -4.75 15.32 -12.60
C LEU A 20 -4.24 16.21 -11.46
N THR A 21 -2.93 16.17 -11.21
CA THR A 21 -2.31 16.97 -10.15
C THR A 21 -0.90 17.42 -10.55
N SER A 22 -0.60 18.70 -10.30
CA SER A 22 0.75 19.23 -10.42
C SER A 22 1.66 18.81 -9.26
N ALA A 23 1.11 18.32 -8.15
CA ALA A 23 1.87 17.95 -6.96
C ALA A 23 2.87 16.82 -7.22
N LEU A 24 2.57 15.94 -8.19
CA LEU A 24 3.43 14.81 -8.56
C LEU A 24 4.56 15.20 -9.52
N ALA A 25 4.48 16.37 -10.18
CA ALA A 25 5.51 16.83 -11.11
C ALA A 25 6.87 17.04 -10.41
N ASN A 26 6.83 17.34 -9.11
CA ASN A 26 8.02 17.55 -8.28
C ASN A 26 8.35 16.36 -7.37
N LYS A 27 7.76 15.17 -7.61
CA LYS A 27 8.08 13.98 -6.82
C LYS A 27 9.55 13.61 -7.07
N PRO A 28 10.41 13.53 -6.04
CA PRO A 28 11.79 13.09 -6.25
C PRO A 28 11.78 11.64 -6.72
N THR A 29 12.20 11.41 -7.96
CA THR A 29 12.43 10.08 -8.52
C THR A 29 13.78 9.57 -8.06
N ILE A 30 13.82 8.36 -7.48
CA ILE A 30 15.08 7.69 -7.15
C ILE A 30 15.70 7.22 -8.48
N PRO A 31 16.89 7.69 -8.89
CA PRO A 31 17.54 7.16 -10.08
C PRO A 31 18.02 5.72 -9.80
N PRO A 32 17.90 4.77 -10.74
CA PRO A 32 18.37 3.39 -10.56
C PRO A 32 19.89 3.27 -10.33
N LYS A 33 20.66 4.32 -10.61
CA LYS A 33 22.08 4.48 -10.26
C LYS A 33 22.37 5.95 -9.95
N ALA A 34 22.04 6.41 -8.75
CA ALA A 34 22.67 7.64 -8.27
C ALA A 34 24.07 7.28 -7.74
N PRO A 35 25.17 7.93 -8.22
CA PRO A 35 26.39 7.96 -7.44
C PRO A 35 26.05 8.61 -6.09
N ALA A 36 26.78 8.27 -5.03
CA ALA A 36 26.63 8.93 -3.74
C ALA A 36 26.82 10.45 -3.91
N VAL A 37 25.72 11.18 -4.08
CA VAL A 37 25.73 12.63 -4.13
C VAL A 37 25.86 13.08 -2.68
N ASN A 38 27.04 13.60 -2.36
CA ASN A 38 27.35 14.34 -1.14
C ASN A 38 26.54 15.66 -1.12
N GLY A 39 25.23 15.54 -1.02
CA GLY A 39 24.30 16.63 -0.74
C GLY A 39 23.47 16.19 0.45
N THR A 40 24.03 16.35 1.64
CA THR A 40 23.25 16.29 2.88
C THR A 40 22.23 17.41 2.83
N ASP A 41 21.00 17.09 2.46
CA ASP A 41 19.87 17.87 2.93
C ASP A 41 19.88 17.68 4.46
N GLU A 42 20.47 18.64 5.18
CA GLU A 42 20.78 18.53 6.63
C GLU A 42 19.53 18.30 7.51
N LEU A 43 18.33 18.38 6.92
CA LEU A 43 17.03 18.12 7.55
C LEU A 43 16.46 16.72 7.27
N ASP A 44 17.07 15.94 6.38
CA ASP A 44 16.60 14.59 6.03
C ASP A 44 17.23 13.55 6.97
N HIS A 45 16.83 13.58 8.25
CA HIS A 45 17.22 12.63 9.29
C HIS A 45 16.63 11.22 9.03
N LYS A 46 17.02 10.60 7.92
CA LYS A 46 16.67 9.20 7.65
C LYS A 46 17.34 8.31 8.70
N ARG A 47 16.53 7.45 9.32
CA ARG A 47 17.06 6.39 10.18
C ARG A 47 17.93 5.46 9.35
N GLU A 48 19.01 4.97 9.93
CA GLU A 48 19.89 4.00 9.28
C GLU A 48 19.06 2.82 8.74
N GLY A 49 19.33 2.39 7.51
CA GLY A 49 18.58 1.32 6.85
C GLY A 49 17.25 1.75 6.21
N SER A 50 16.77 2.96 6.46
CA SER A 50 15.52 3.50 5.92
C SER A 50 15.73 4.52 4.81
N ASP A 51 14.98 4.40 3.72
CA ASP A 51 14.91 5.40 2.65
C ASP A 51 13.67 6.33 2.78
N VAL A 52 12.90 6.18 3.85
CA VAL A 52 11.71 6.98 4.16
C VAL A 52 12.08 8.04 5.19
N SER A 53 11.98 9.31 4.80
CA SER A 53 12.05 10.43 5.72
C SER A 53 10.73 10.60 6.45
N THR A 54 10.75 10.49 7.77
CA THR A 54 9.55 10.65 8.60
C THR A 54 9.53 11.95 9.39
N HIS A 55 10.69 12.60 9.51
CA HIS A 55 10.94 13.72 10.43
C HIS A 55 9.91 14.85 10.26
N GLY A 56 9.19 15.15 11.35
CA GLY A 56 8.20 16.22 11.42
C GLY A 56 6.82 15.82 10.88
N PHE A 57 6.64 14.56 10.49
CA PHE A 57 5.37 13.99 10.03
C PHE A 57 4.94 12.78 10.86
N GLU A 58 5.69 12.39 11.89
CA GLU A 58 5.30 11.34 12.81
C GLU A 58 4.06 11.75 13.62
N ILE A 59 3.07 10.86 13.66
CA ILE A 59 1.85 11.05 14.44
C ILE A 59 2.00 10.34 15.79
N GLY A 60 2.52 9.11 15.79
CA GLY A 60 2.73 8.35 17.02
C GLY A 60 3.01 6.87 16.78
N GLY A 61 3.43 6.17 17.85
CA GLY A 61 3.57 4.72 17.85
C GLY A 61 2.21 4.02 17.83
N ILE A 62 2.08 2.98 17.01
CA ILE A 62 0.87 2.14 16.91
C ILE A 62 1.07 0.84 17.69
N SER A 63 2.28 0.27 17.59
CA SER A 63 2.71 -0.89 18.36
C SER A 63 4.22 -0.81 18.58
N THR A 64 4.81 -1.79 19.25
CA THR A 64 6.28 -1.91 19.34
C THR A 64 6.94 -2.15 17.97
N SER A 65 6.16 -2.57 16.98
CA SER A 65 6.64 -2.89 15.63
C SER A 65 6.35 -1.81 14.59
N HIS A 66 5.44 -0.88 14.86
CA HIS A 66 4.95 0.08 13.87
C HIS A 66 4.66 1.46 14.46
N PHE A 67 4.84 2.48 13.65
CA PHE A 67 4.46 3.86 13.96
C PHE A 67 3.79 4.50 12.74
N LEU A 68 2.97 5.51 13.00
CA LEU A 68 2.14 6.17 12.01
C LEU A 68 2.77 7.51 11.60
N VAL A 69 2.77 7.77 10.30
CA VAL A 69 3.35 8.98 9.70
C VAL A 69 2.35 9.56 8.71
N ALA A 70 2.22 10.88 8.67
CA ALA A 70 1.49 11.57 7.60
C ALA A 70 2.32 11.56 6.31
N ASN A 71 1.73 11.16 5.18
CA ASN A 71 2.44 11.17 3.90
C ASN A 71 2.66 12.62 3.41
N LYS A 72 3.93 13.04 3.38
CA LYS A 72 4.36 14.37 2.90
C LYS A 72 3.92 14.68 1.47
N PHE A 73 3.83 13.67 0.61
CA PHE A 73 3.51 13.79 -0.83
C PHE A 73 2.15 13.17 -1.14
N CYS A 74 1.13 13.52 -0.35
CA CYS A 74 -0.21 12.97 -0.46
C CYS A 74 -1.07 13.64 -1.53
N TRP A 75 -1.80 12.82 -2.29
CA TRP A 75 -2.88 13.29 -3.17
C TRP A 75 -4.24 13.23 -2.47
N ALA A 76 -4.54 12.11 -1.80
CA ALA A 76 -5.68 11.97 -0.89
C ALA A 76 -5.31 12.52 0.49
N ARG A 77 -6.24 13.21 1.15
CA ARG A 77 -6.01 13.76 2.49
C ARG A 77 -7.10 13.29 3.45
N PRO A 78 -6.73 12.81 4.65
CA PRO A 78 -5.36 12.48 5.08
C PRO A 78 -4.84 11.19 4.39
N HIS A 79 -3.57 11.14 4.01
CA HIS A 79 -2.91 9.91 3.58
C HIS A 79 -1.85 9.56 4.62
N LEU A 80 -1.99 8.38 5.21
CA LEU A 80 -1.17 7.90 6.29
C LEU A 80 -0.26 6.76 5.82
N MET A 81 0.90 6.63 6.44
CA MET A 81 1.80 5.51 6.27
C MET A 81 2.01 4.82 7.62
N LEU A 82 1.72 3.53 7.66
CA LEU A 82 2.04 2.66 8.79
C LEU A 82 3.40 2.02 8.51
N VAL A 83 4.44 2.55 9.16
CA VAL A 83 5.83 2.25 8.84
C VAL A 83 6.41 1.30 9.90
N THR A 84 7.18 0.30 9.47
CA THR A 84 7.86 -0.60 10.41
C THR A 84 8.89 0.16 11.26
N SER A 85 8.97 -0.17 12.54
CA SER A 85 9.95 0.43 13.46
C SER A 85 11.37 -0.09 13.19
N ASP A 86 11.48 -1.34 12.75
CA ASP A 86 12.71 -1.88 12.19
C ASP A 86 12.92 -1.34 10.77
N SER A 87 13.90 -0.46 10.62
CA SER A 87 14.26 0.19 9.36
C SER A 87 14.80 -0.76 8.30
N TYR A 88 15.17 -1.98 8.65
CA TYR A 88 15.73 -2.96 7.73
C TYR A 88 14.68 -3.87 7.08
N GLN A 89 13.44 -3.85 7.55
CA GLN A 89 12.36 -4.56 6.86
C GLN A 89 12.10 -3.95 5.49
N ARG A 90 11.90 -4.83 4.51
CA ARG A 90 11.89 -4.45 3.09
C ARG A 90 10.50 -4.56 2.49
N GLN A 91 10.21 -3.64 1.59
CA GLN A 91 8.95 -3.54 0.88
C GLN A 91 8.70 -4.71 -0.09
N TYR A 92 9.70 -5.57 -0.33
CA TYR A 92 9.53 -6.83 -1.07
C TYR A 92 9.22 -8.04 -0.17
N GLU A 93 9.19 -7.86 1.15
CA GLU A 93 8.78 -8.89 2.10
C GLU A 93 7.25 -8.95 2.16
N GLY A 94 6.69 -10.16 2.28
CA GLY A 94 5.27 -10.34 2.52
C GLY A 94 4.82 -9.72 3.85
N LEU A 95 3.52 -9.43 3.96
CA LEU A 95 2.93 -8.98 5.23
C LEU A 95 3.00 -10.11 6.26
N ASN A 96 3.38 -9.77 7.49
CA ASN A 96 3.44 -10.67 8.62
C ASN A 96 2.36 -10.31 9.67
N LEU A 97 2.27 -11.10 10.73
CA LEU A 97 1.25 -10.91 11.76
C LEU A 97 1.30 -9.53 12.45
N ASN A 98 2.48 -8.94 12.63
CA ASN A 98 2.61 -7.63 13.26
C ASN A 98 2.10 -6.51 12.35
N ASP A 99 2.31 -6.65 11.04
CA ASP A 99 1.79 -5.74 10.02
C ASP A 99 0.26 -5.79 10.04
N ILE A 100 -0.31 -7.00 9.99
CA ILE A 100 -1.76 -7.23 9.99
C ILE A 100 -2.39 -6.73 11.30
N LYS A 101 -1.78 -7.00 12.46
CA LYS A 101 -2.27 -6.50 13.76
C LYS A 101 -2.30 -4.98 13.82
N SER A 102 -1.23 -4.33 13.37
CA SER A 102 -1.12 -2.87 13.43
C SER A 102 -2.09 -2.20 12.43
N MET A 103 -2.26 -2.77 11.24
CA MET A 103 -3.24 -2.33 10.25
C MET A 103 -4.68 -2.52 10.76
N TRP A 104 -5.00 -3.71 11.28
CA TRP A 104 -6.33 -4.04 11.81
C TRP A 104 -6.72 -3.12 12.95
N PHE A 105 -5.81 -2.90 13.90
CA PHE A 105 -6.01 -1.95 14.99
C PHE A 105 -6.34 -0.56 14.45
N LEU A 106 -5.56 -0.02 13.51
CA LEU A 106 -5.83 1.29 12.93
C LEU A 106 -7.20 1.37 12.24
N LEU A 107 -7.54 0.39 11.40
CA LEU A 107 -8.85 0.36 10.73
C LEU A 107 -10.01 0.29 11.74
N SER A 108 -9.81 -0.33 12.92
CA SER A 108 -10.84 -0.44 13.96
C SER A 108 -11.02 0.81 14.84
N VAL A 109 -10.02 1.69 14.93
CA VAL A 109 -10.05 2.85 15.84
C VAL A 109 -10.22 4.19 15.13
N LEU A 110 -10.08 4.22 13.80
CA LEU A 110 -10.29 5.44 13.02
C LEU A 110 -11.80 5.70 12.86
N ASP A 111 -12.23 6.92 13.20
CA ASP A 111 -13.64 7.32 13.15
C ASP A 111 -14.21 7.40 11.72
N THR A 112 -13.35 7.45 10.72
CA THR A 112 -13.72 7.52 9.30
C THR A 112 -13.25 6.27 8.57
N GLU A 113 -13.94 5.90 7.49
CA GLU A 113 -13.51 4.78 6.65
C GLU A 113 -12.13 5.06 6.02
N TYR A 114 -11.28 4.02 6.04
CA TYR A 114 -10.01 3.99 5.32
C TYR A 114 -9.90 2.69 4.52
N VAL A 115 -9.16 2.79 3.42
CA VAL A 115 -8.64 1.64 2.69
C VAL A 115 -7.15 1.56 2.99
N ALA A 116 -6.71 0.40 3.47
CA ALA A 116 -5.31 0.06 3.63
C ALA A 116 -4.81 -0.67 2.39
N PHE A 117 -3.62 -0.33 1.91
CA PHE A 117 -2.98 -1.02 0.79
C PHE A 117 -1.48 -1.11 0.96
N TYR A 118 -0.90 -2.14 0.35
CA TYR A 118 0.54 -2.39 0.34
C TYR A 118 1.01 -2.53 -1.10
N ASN A 119 2.16 -1.95 -1.44
CA ASN A 119 2.76 -2.12 -2.78
C ASN A 119 4.01 -2.96 -2.58
N CYS A 120 3.93 -4.27 -2.82
CA CYS A 120 5.01 -5.20 -2.54
C CYS A 120 5.98 -5.31 -3.71
N GLY A 121 7.25 -4.97 -3.50
CA GLY A 121 8.29 -5.05 -4.51
C GLY A 121 8.16 -4.03 -5.66
N GLN A 122 9.18 -4.01 -6.51
CA GLN A 122 9.31 -3.00 -7.59
C GLN A 122 8.13 -3.05 -8.56
N ASP A 123 7.80 -4.23 -9.07
CA ASP A 123 6.70 -4.41 -10.03
C ASP A 123 5.32 -4.30 -9.36
N GLY A 124 5.26 -4.45 -8.03
CA GLY A 124 4.09 -4.09 -7.23
C GLY A 124 3.95 -2.57 -7.03
N GLY A 125 4.81 -1.77 -7.66
CA GLY A 125 4.77 -0.31 -7.66
C GLY A 125 5.27 0.32 -6.37
N CYS A 126 6.18 -0.32 -5.64
CA CYS A 126 6.80 0.31 -4.49
C CYS A 126 7.65 1.52 -4.91
N SER A 127 7.55 2.62 -4.15
CA SER A 127 8.40 3.81 -4.38
C SER A 127 9.50 3.99 -3.33
N ARG A 128 9.42 3.21 -2.24
CA ARG A 128 10.35 3.22 -1.12
C ARG A 128 10.62 1.77 -0.72
N LEU A 129 11.84 1.53 -0.23
CA LEU A 129 12.32 0.20 0.12
C LEU A 129 12.01 -0.18 1.57
N HIS A 130 11.99 0.78 2.49
CA HIS A 130 11.58 0.52 3.87
C HIS A 130 10.11 0.14 3.94
N LYS A 131 9.79 -0.96 4.62
CA LYS A 131 8.46 -1.54 4.67
C LYS A 131 7.43 -0.60 5.29
N HIS A 132 6.33 -0.37 4.57
CA HIS A 132 5.21 0.44 5.03
C HIS A 132 3.91 0.07 4.31
N LEU A 133 2.80 0.11 5.05
CA LEU A 133 1.44 0.14 4.49
C LEU A 133 0.98 1.58 4.33
N GLN A 134 0.07 1.80 3.39
CA GLN A 134 -0.55 3.09 3.15
C GLN A 134 -2.03 3.02 3.47
N LEU A 135 -2.57 4.09 4.07
CA LEU A 135 -3.98 4.23 4.36
C LEU A 135 -4.48 5.55 3.76
N ILE A 136 -5.58 5.48 3.01
CA ILE A 136 -6.26 6.65 2.45
C ILE A 136 -7.77 6.53 2.68
N PRO A 137 -8.51 7.66 2.77
CA PRO A 137 -9.94 7.64 2.63
C PRO A 137 -10.34 6.94 1.33
N PRO A 138 -11.39 6.12 1.34
CA PRO A 138 -11.85 5.46 0.12
C PRO A 138 -12.19 6.52 -0.94
N PRO A 139 -11.66 6.40 -2.16
CA PRO A 139 -12.16 7.20 -3.27
C PRO A 139 -13.63 6.83 -3.54
N PRO A 140 -14.43 7.77 -4.10
CA PRO A 140 -15.78 7.44 -4.52
C PRO A 140 -15.74 6.31 -5.56
N ASN A 141 -16.64 5.33 -5.42
CA ASN A 141 -16.77 4.17 -6.31
C ASN A 141 -15.50 3.32 -6.44
N LEU A 142 -14.98 2.82 -5.31
CA LEU A 142 -13.84 1.91 -5.31
C LEU A 142 -14.10 0.68 -6.20
N PHE A 143 -13.08 0.19 -6.90
CA PHE A 143 -13.16 -1.05 -7.69
C PHE A 143 -13.75 -2.24 -6.89
N ALA A 144 -13.43 -2.30 -5.60
CA ALA A 144 -13.87 -3.34 -4.69
C ALA A 144 -15.23 -3.06 -4.02
N SER A 145 -15.99 -2.03 -4.42
CA SER A 145 -17.28 -1.68 -3.78
C SER A 145 -18.34 -2.79 -3.91
N PHE A 146 -18.20 -3.70 -4.89
CA PHE A 146 -19.08 -4.87 -4.99
C PHE A 146 -18.96 -5.81 -3.77
N LEU A 147 -17.89 -5.70 -2.98
CA LEU A 147 -17.72 -6.47 -1.74
C LEU A 147 -18.68 -6.01 -0.63
N ASP A 148 -19.18 -4.78 -0.71
CA ASP A 148 -20.07 -4.18 0.31
C ASP A 148 -21.49 -4.78 0.27
N SER A 149 -21.83 -5.54 -0.79
CA SER A 149 -23.09 -6.26 -0.95
C SER A 149 -22.84 -7.76 -1.06
N GLU A 150 -23.69 -8.56 -0.41
CA GLU A 150 -23.65 -10.03 -0.50
C GLU A 150 -23.83 -10.50 -1.95
N ASP A 151 -24.74 -9.86 -2.70
CA ASP A 151 -25.05 -10.18 -4.10
C ASP A 151 -24.15 -9.45 -5.10
N GLY A 152 -23.22 -8.62 -4.62
CA GLY A 152 -22.34 -7.82 -5.48
C GLY A 152 -21.47 -8.73 -6.35
N GLN A 153 -21.49 -8.46 -7.66
CA GLN A 153 -20.72 -9.23 -8.63
C GLN A 153 -19.37 -8.56 -8.90
N PRO A 154 -18.28 -9.34 -9.00
CA PRO A 154 -16.97 -8.81 -9.34
C PRO A 154 -17.01 -8.19 -10.75
N PRO A 155 -16.41 -7.01 -10.96
CA PRO A 155 -16.30 -6.42 -12.29
C PRO A 155 -15.41 -7.30 -13.19
N GLN A 156 -15.73 -7.33 -14.48
CA GLN A 156 -14.90 -7.98 -15.49
C GLN A 156 -13.75 -7.06 -15.87
N VAL A 157 -12.51 -7.54 -15.73
CA VAL A 157 -11.29 -6.78 -15.99
C VAL A 157 -10.27 -7.59 -16.77
N PRO A 158 -9.38 -6.96 -17.54
CA PRO A 158 -8.40 -7.65 -18.38
C PRO A 158 -7.15 -8.13 -17.60
N PHE A 159 -7.25 -8.30 -16.29
CA PHE A 159 -6.16 -8.76 -15.43
C PHE A 159 -6.67 -9.71 -14.35
N GLU A 160 -5.79 -10.61 -13.90
CA GLU A 160 -6.09 -11.55 -12.82
C GLU A 160 -6.06 -10.86 -11.45
N TRP A 161 -7.00 -11.21 -10.59
CA TRP A 161 -7.07 -10.72 -9.22
C TRP A 161 -7.88 -11.68 -8.35
N PHE A 162 -7.63 -11.64 -7.05
CA PHE A 162 -8.24 -12.54 -6.08
C PHE A 162 -8.84 -11.72 -4.94
N TYR A 163 -9.96 -12.17 -4.39
CA TYR A 163 -10.63 -11.48 -3.30
C TYR A 163 -11.22 -12.45 -2.29
N ARG A 164 -11.44 -11.93 -1.07
CA ARG A 164 -12.17 -12.62 -0.01
C ARG A 164 -13.05 -11.62 0.73
N ARG A 165 -14.35 -11.90 0.84
CA ARG A 165 -15.23 -11.17 1.76
C ARG A 165 -14.88 -11.54 3.19
N LEU A 166 -14.69 -10.54 4.04
CA LEU A 166 -14.42 -10.71 5.46
C LEU A 166 -15.74 -10.87 6.21
N ASN A 167 -15.80 -11.81 7.16
CA ASN A 167 -16.91 -11.92 8.08
C ASN A 167 -16.58 -11.08 9.32
N PRO A 168 -17.33 -10.01 9.65
CA PRO A 168 -17.05 -9.16 10.81
C PRO A 168 -16.98 -9.95 12.12
N HIS A 169 -17.71 -11.06 12.24
CA HIS A 169 -17.76 -11.85 13.47
C HIS A 169 -16.54 -12.74 13.70
N ASP A 170 -15.77 -13.05 12.65
CA ASP A 170 -14.64 -13.99 12.70
C ASP A 170 -13.32 -13.38 12.19
N SER A 171 -13.28 -12.05 12.04
CA SER A 171 -12.10 -11.34 11.52
C SER A 171 -11.09 -11.08 12.64
N THR A 172 -10.22 -12.05 12.90
CA THR A 172 -9.03 -11.87 13.75
C THR A 172 -7.79 -11.53 12.90
N PRO A 173 -6.76 -10.88 13.45
CA PRO A 173 -5.51 -10.63 12.75
C PRO A 173 -4.85 -11.92 12.21
N GLU A 174 -4.93 -13.01 12.96
CA GLU A 174 -4.42 -14.33 12.55
C GLU A 174 -5.20 -14.84 11.33
N ARG A 175 -6.54 -14.73 11.36
CA ARG A 175 -7.37 -15.15 10.23
C ARG A 175 -7.13 -14.29 8.98
N LEU A 176 -6.88 -13.00 9.17
CA LEU A 176 -6.54 -12.10 8.07
C LEU A 176 -5.18 -12.41 7.46
N LEU A 177 -4.21 -12.82 8.28
CA LEU A 177 -2.93 -13.31 7.78
C LEU A 177 -3.11 -14.58 6.94
N ASP A 178 -3.90 -15.56 7.41
CA ASP A 178 -4.19 -16.77 6.62
C ASP A 178 -4.84 -16.43 5.26
N ILE A 179 -5.79 -15.49 5.25
CA ILE A 179 -6.45 -15.03 4.02
C ILE A 179 -5.43 -14.37 3.10
N TYR A 180 -4.59 -13.48 3.64
CA TYR A 180 -3.54 -12.82 2.88
C TYR A 180 -2.58 -13.83 2.24
N GLU A 181 -2.08 -14.80 3.01
CA GLU A 181 -1.16 -15.82 2.53
C GLU A 181 -1.80 -16.68 1.43
N HIS A 182 -3.08 -17.03 1.57
CA HIS A 182 -3.79 -17.80 0.55
C HIS A 182 -4.05 -17.00 -0.75
N LEU A 183 -4.33 -15.70 -0.65
CA LEU A 183 -4.45 -14.83 -1.83
C LEU A 183 -3.08 -14.60 -2.49
N LEU A 184 -2.02 -14.48 -1.69
CA LEU A 184 -0.65 -14.35 -2.18
C LEU A 184 -0.19 -15.63 -2.89
N GLU A 185 -0.56 -16.81 -2.39
CA GLU A 185 -0.29 -18.08 -3.06
C GLU A 185 -0.95 -18.13 -4.44
N GLN A 186 -2.23 -17.76 -4.53
CA GLN A 186 -2.93 -17.66 -5.82
C GLN A 186 -2.27 -16.67 -6.78
N ALA A 187 -1.91 -15.47 -6.29
CA ALA A 187 -1.20 -14.47 -7.06
C ALA A 187 0.18 -14.98 -7.54
N THR A 188 0.90 -15.70 -6.69
CA THR A 188 2.21 -16.27 -7.02
C THR A 188 2.09 -17.35 -8.09
N ASN A 189 1.11 -18.24 -7.98
CA ASN A 189 0.90 -19.33 -8.93
C ASN A 189 0.48 -18.82 -10.32
N ASN A 190 -0.33 -17.76 -10.40
CA ASN A 190 -0.80 -17.19 -11.66
C ASN A 190 0.18 -16.14 -12.24
N GLY A 191 0.96 -15.49 -11.38
CA GLY A 191 1.91 -14.44 -11.75
C GLY A 191 3.35 -14.92 -11.99
N TRP A 192 3.63 -16.21 -11.80
CA TRP A 192 4.99 -16.75 -11.88
C TRP A 192 5.65 -16.46 -13.23
N GLY A 193 6.82 -15.81 -13.21
CA GLY A 193 7.58 -15.49 -14.41
C GLY A 193 7.07 -14.31 -15.23
N LEU A 194 5.99 -13.64 -14.80
CA LEU A 194 5.41 -12.50 -15.53
C LEU A 194 5.96 -11.12 -15.10
N SER A 195 6.74 -11.09 -14.01
CA SER A 195 7.39 -9.87 -13.51
C SER A 195 8.49 -9.41 -14.47
N GLU A 196 8.53 -8.11 -14.80
CA GLU A 196 9.59 -7.51 -15.64
C GLU A 196 10.97 -7.71 -15.03
N ASN A 197 11.04 -7.74 -13.69
CA ASN A 197 12.26 -7.94 -12.91
C ASN A 197 12.40 -9.37 -12.37
N PHE A 198 11.72 -10.35 -12.97
CA PHE A 198 11.78 -11.74 -12.53
C PHE A 198 13.23 -12.26 -12.47
N GLY A 199 13.59 -12.92 -11.36
CA GLY A 199 14.93 -13.45 -11.11
C GLY A 199 15.95 -12.46 -10.55
N THR A 200 15.62 -11.17 -10.44
CA THR A 200 16.49 -10.16 -9.79
C THR A 200 16.17 -9.96 -8.31
N ALA A 201 15.00 -10.43 -7.86
CA ALA A 201 14.56 -10.31 -6.48
C ALA A 201 15.35 -11.26 -5.55
N PRO A 202 15.60 -10.86 -4.29
CA PRO A 202 16.17 -11.77 -3.29
C PRO A 202 15.32 -13.04 -3.12
N PRO A 203 15.91 -14.19 -2.74
CA PRO A 203 15.16 -15.44 -2.57
C PRO A 203 14.02 -15.38 -1.54
N THR A 204 14.07 -14.43 -0.61
CA THR A 204 13.05 -14.21 0.43
C THR A 204 11.96 -13.22 0.02
N ALA A 205 12.04 -12.66 -1.20
CA ALA A 205 11.04 -11.72 -1.68
C ALA A 205 9.73 -12.44 -2.02
N ALA A 206 8.62 -11.84 -1.59
CA ALA A 206 7.30 -12.25 -2.05
C ALA A 206 7.13 -11.88 -3.54
N CYS A 207 6.25 -12.60 -4.25
CA CYS A 207 5.82 -12.21 -5.58
C CYS A 207 5.33 -10.75 -5.56
N PRO A 208 5.68 -9.88 -6.53
CA PRO A 208 5.16 -8.52 -6.55
C PRO A 208 3.63 -8.49 -6.58
N HIS A 209 3.00 -7.81 -5.62
CA HIS A 209 1.55 -7.81 -5.44
C HIS A 209 1.06 -6.53 -4.74
N LYS A 210 -0.27 -6.29 -4.78
CA LYS A 210 -0.91 -5.10 -4.20
C LYS A 210 -2.16 -5.49 -3.40
N PRO A 211 -2.05 -5.96 -2.14
CA PRO A 211 -3.22 -6.27 -1.35
C PRO A 211 -3.92 -4.97 -0.95
N ILE A 212 -5.25 -4.99 -0.97
CA ILE A 212 -6.14 -3.89 -0.59
C ILE A 212 -7.11 -4.43 0.45
N VAL A 213 -7.20 -3.75 1.60
CA VAL A 213 -8.08 -4.12 2.71
C VAL A 213 -8.99 -2.94 3.04
N LYS A 214 -10.28 -3.23 3.18
CA LYS A 214 -11.31 -2.30 3.61
C LYS A 214 -12.13 -2.98 4.71
N THR A 215 -12.49 -2.23 5.74
CA THR A 215 -13.54 -2.59 6.70
C THR A 215 -14.81 -1.81 6.37
N SER A 216 -15.94 -2.48 6.39
CA SER A 216 -17.29 -1.92 6.22
C SER A 216 -17.95 -1.66 7.57
#